data_AF-Q26278-F1
#
_entry.id   AF-Q26278-F1
#
_cell.length_a   1.000
_cell.length_b   1.000
_cell.length_c   1.000
_cell.angle_alpha   90.00
_cell.angle_beta   90.00
_cell.angle_gamma   90.00
#
_symmetry.space_group_name_H-M   'P 1'
#
loop_
_entity.id
_entity.type
_entity.pdbx_description
1 polymer ?
#
loop_
_entity_poly.entity_id
_entity_poly.type
_entity_poly.pdbx_seq_one_letter_code
_entity_poly.pdbx_strand_id
1 'polypeptide(L)' 'FVYNLAPETEENVLWQLFGPFGAVQSVKEIRDLQSNKCKGFGFV' A
#
# COMPACT_ATOMS: atom_id res chain seq x y z
N PHE A 1 1.49 4.27 8.54
CA PHE A 1 2.05 2.90 8.44
C PHE A 1 0.91 1.91 8.42
N VAL A 2 0.89 1.03 7.43
CA VAL A 2 -0.14 0.01 7.23
C VAL A 2 0.54 -1.36 7.21
N TYR A 3 -0.01 -2.31 7.94
CA TYR A 3 0.51 -3.68 8.06
C TYR A 3 -0.56 -4.69 7.62
N ASN A 4 -0.15 -5.95 7.48
CA ASN A 4 -1.02 -7.05 7.06
C ASN A 4 -1.63 -6.83 5.67
N LEU A 5 -0.86 -6.23 4.77
CA LEU A 5 -1.23 -6.11 3.37
C LEU A 5 -1.10 -7.45 2.67
N ALA A 6 -2.06 -7.77 1.81
CA ALA A 6 -1.95 -8.97 0.97
C ALA A 6 -0.78 -8.83 -0.03
N PRO A 7 -0.12 -9.92 -0.44
CA PRO A 7 0.99 -9.89 -1.41
C PRO A 7 0.64 -9.22 -2.74
N GLU A 8 -0.63 -9.26 -3.12
CA GLU A 8 -1.24 -8.65 -4.30
C GLU A 8 -1.71 -7.20 -4.09
N THR A 9 -1.49 -6.62 -2.90
CA THR A 9 -1.89 -5.24 -2.62
C THR A 9 -1.09 -4.27 -3.48
N GLU A 10 -1.81 -3.34 -4.11
CA GLU A 10 -1.25 -2.28 -4.92
C GLU A 10 -1.49 -0.90 -4.30
N GLU A 11 -0.69 0.08 -4.74
CA GLU A 11 -0.79 1.48 -4.31
C GLU A 11 -2.21 2.05 -4.49
N ASN A 12 -2.87 1.74 -5.61
CA ASN A 12 -4.21 2.23 -5.93
C ASN A 12 -5.27 1.82 -4.90
N VAL A 13 -5.16 0.61 -4.34
CA VAL A 13 -6.08 0.09 -3.33
C VAL A 13 -5.97 0.92 -2.07
N LEU A 14 -4.75 1.25 -1.66
CA LEU A 14 -4.49 2.09 -0.49
C LEU A 14 -5.00 3.53 -0.73
N TRP A 15 -4.76 4.12 -1.91
CA TRP A 15 -5.34 5.43 -2.26
C TRP A 15 -6.86 5.46 -2.16
N GLN A 16 -7.53 4.44 -2.70
CA GLN A 16 -8.99 4.32 -2.63
C GLN A 16 -9.50 4.10 -1.20
N LEU A 17 -8.78 3.30 -0.40
CA LEU A 17 -9.16 2.99 0.98
C LEU A 17 -9.05 4.23 1.89
N PHE A 18 -7.99 5.03 1.73
CA PHE A 18 -7.71 6.18 2.58
C PHE A 18 -8.28 7.50 2.04
N GLY A 19 -8.63 7.59 0.76
CA GLY A 19 -9.22 8.79 0.14
C GLY A 19 -10.43 9.37 0.87
N PRO A 20 -11.37 8.55 1.40
CA PRO A 20 -12.50 9.05 2.19
C PRO A 20 -12.10 9.67 3.54
N PHE A 21 -10.93 9.34 4.08
CA PHE A 21 -10.44 9.84 5.38
C PHE A 21 -9.69 11.17 5.26
N GLY A 22 -9.44 11.65 4.05
CA GLY A 22 -8.79 12.93 3.78
C GLY A 22 -7.88 12.90 2.56
N ALA A 23 -7.25 14.03 2.26
CA ALA A 23 -6.27 14.13 1.19
C ALA A 23 -5.02 13.32 1.54
N VAL A 24 -4.91 12.14 0.92
CA VAL A 24 -3.69 11.32 0.98
C VAL A 24 -2.59 12.04 0.20
N GLN A 25 -1.41 12.22 0.81
CA GLN A 25 -0.30 12.92 0.16
C GLN A 25 0.63 11.98 -0.60
N SER A 26 0.82 10.77 -0.08
CA SER A 26 1.70 9.77 -0.66
C SER A 26 1.31 8.41 -0.13
N VAL A 27 1.33 7.42 -1.01
CA VAL A 27 1.18 6.02 -0.66
C VAL A 27 2.38 5.29 -1.22
N LYS A 28 2.92 4.35 -0.45
CA LYS A 28 3.99 3.49 -0.89
C LYS A 28 3.92 2.14 -0.22
N GLU A 29 3.51 1.13 -0.97
CA GLU A 29 3.65 -0.26 -0.60
C GLU A 29 5.11 -0.71 -0.75
N ILE A 30 5.61 -1.46 0.24
CA ILE A 30 6.95 -2.02 0.14
C ILE A 30 6.86 -3.35 -0.58
N ARG A 31 7.50 -3.44 -1.74
CA ARG A 31 7.52 -4.65 -2.56
C ARG A 31 8.87 -5.33 -2.53
N ASP A 32 8.84 -6.64 -2.72
CA ASP A 32 10.00 -7.45 -3.01
C ASP A 32 10.37 -7.32 -4.50
N LEU A 33 11.61 -6.93 -4.81
CA LEU A 33 12.03 -6.64 -6.19
C LEU A 33 12.17 -7.90 -7.06
N GLN A 34 12.30 -9.09 -6.46
CA GLN A 34 12.44 -10.33 -7.21
C GLN A 34 11.08 -10.92 -7.60
N SER A 35 10.12 -10.88 -6.67
CA SER A 35 8.77 -11.42 -6.87
C SER A 35 7.73 -10.37 -7.30
N ASN A 36 8.08 -9.07 -7.20
CA ASN A 36 7.20 -7.93 -7.40
C ASN A 36 5.94 -7.92 -6.51
N LYS A 37 5.98 -8.69 -5.40
CA LYS A 37 4.87 -8.81 -4.44
C LYS A 37 5.08 -7.88 -3.26
N CYS A 38 3.97 -7.42 -2.68
CA CYS A 38 3.97 -6.64 -1.46
C CYS A 38 4.55 -7.46 -0.29
N LYS A 39 5.43 -6.85 0.51
CA LYS A 39 6.06 -7.46 1.70
C LYS A 39 5.15 -7.49 2.92
N GLY A 40 3.89 -7.12 2.76
CA GLY A 40 2.88 -7.12 3.82
C GLY A 40 2.77 -5.82 4.61
N PHE A 41 3.47 -4.76 4.18
CA PHE A 41 3.39 -3.45 4.83
C PHE A 41 3.67 -2.30 3.85
N GLY A 42 3.20 -1.11 4.23
CA GLY A 42 3.31 0.10 3.42
C GLY A 42 3.13 1.39 4.22
N PHE A 43 3.28 2.49 3.52
CA PHE A 43 3.16 3.84 4.03
C PHE A 43 1.99 4.53 3.32
N VAL A 44 1.18 5.24 4.11
CA VAL A 44 0.09 6.13 3.69
C VAL A 44 0.18 7.32 4.64
#